data_AF-A0A7N6C0H1-F1
#
_entry.id   AF-A0A7N6C0H1-F1
#
_cell.length_a   1.000
_cell.length_b   1.000
_cell.length_c   1.000
_cell.angle_alpha   90.00
_cell.angle_beta   90.00
_cell.angle_gamma   90.00
#
_symmetry.space_group_name_H-M   'P 1'
#
loop_
_entity.id
_entity.type
_entity.pdbx_description
1 polymer ?
#
loop_
_entity_poly.entity_id
_entity_poly.type
_entity_poly.pdbx_seq_one_letter_code
_entity_poly.pdbx_strand_id
1 'polypeptide(L)'
;MALEDICSSGKTAGSQKWYSTSPLEDLSDCMTDYYNFGLRRPKTSKRNNGVPLQFFLPTLPVSTPSNHRPLLSSSPSETVHRPFRLAHGTTTLGFIFQGGVIAAADTRASAGGLVACPAVHKITPIHSHLVVTSSGSGADCMLWERILTREIRLYQLRHRRRLPIHGAAKLLSFMLHPFKGTNVCVALTLCGWDKEASNLIYVCSDGARLQGDVFSVGSGSPYAYGILDRGLKDSLSKDEAVSLAREAVFRATHRDAYSGNNVDLYHITARGWEKREREDLKEEYYRDMKRKEHNVNE
;
A
#
# COMPACT_ATOMS: atom_id res chain seq x y z
N MET A 1 11.80 17.84 -17.86
CA MET A 1 13.11 17.22 -18.16
C MET A 1 13.18 15.92 -17.36
N ALA A 2 13.13 14.72 -17.91
CA ALA A 2 13.28 14.27 -19.28
C ALA A 2 12.13 13.32 -19.66
N LEU A 3 11.55 13.54 -20.83
CA LEU A 3 10.71 12.61 -21.55
C LEU A 3 11.08 12.89 -23.01
N GLU A 4 12.07 12.18 -23.53
CA GLU A 4 12.32 12.05 -24.96
C GLU A 4 13.27 10.89 -25.22
N ASP A 5 13.10 10.33 -26.42
CA ASP A 5 13.83 9.25 -27.09
C ASP A 5 13.41 7.79 -26.84
N ILE A 6 12.52 7.28 -27.70
CA ILE A 6 12.94 6.63 -28.96
C ILE A 6 11.78 6.62 -29.98
N CYS A 7 12.01 7.43 -31.02
CA CYS A 7 11.62 7.34 -32.44
C CYS A 7 10.28 6.72 -32.87
N SER A 8 9.44 7.63 -33.35
CA SER A 8 8.69 7.52 -34.62
C SER A 8 9.56 7.15 -35.82
N SER A 9 9.06 6.33 -36.74
CA SER A 9 8.64 6.78 -38.09
C SER A 9 8.21 5.61 -38.99
N GLY A 10 7.18 5.84 -39.80
CA GLY A 10 6.74 4.89 -40.84
C GLY A 10 5.27 5.03 -41.20
N LYS A 11 4.93 6.10 -41.94
CA LYS A 11 3.60 6.40 -42.48
C LYS A 11 3.12 5.31 -43.44
N THR A 12 1.81 4.99 -43.43
CA THR A 12 0.92 5.00 -44.62
C THR A 12 -0.55 4.88 -44.22
N ALA A 13 -1.40 5.49 -45.05
CA ALA A 13 -2.84 5.69 -44.87
C ALA A 13 -3.68 4.44 -45.17
N GLY A 14 -4.90 4.36 -44.63
CA GLY A 14 -5.92 3.43 -45.13
C GLY A 14 -7.10 3.15 -44.21
N SER A 15 -8.22 3.81 -44.49
CA SER A 15 -9.65 3.41 -44.34
C SER A 15 -10.11 2.44 -43.24
N GLN A 16 -11.18 2.88 -42.57
CA GLN A 16 -12.14 2.08 -41.80
C GLN A 16 -12.61 0.82 -42.53
N LYS A 17 -12.86 -0.26 -41.77
CA LYS A 17 -14.08 -1.11 -41.85
C LYS A 17 -14.17 -2.04 -40.63
N TRP A 18 -15.33 -2.01 -39.99
CA TRP A 18 -15.82 -3.06 -39.08
C TRP A 18 -16.28 -4.27 -39.89
N TYR A 19 -16.07 -5.50 -39.41
CA TYR A 19 -17.04 -6.61 -39.43
C TYR A 19 -16.59 -7.74 -38.49
N SER A 20 -17.56 -8.31 -37.79
CA SER A 20 -17.49 -9.56 -37.01
C SER A 20 -17.53 -10.79 -37.93
N THR A 21 -16.92 -11.91 -37.52
CA THR A 21 -17.52 -13.27 -37.49
C THR A 21 -16.45 -14.30 -37.05
N SER A 22 -16.87 -15.24 -36.21
CA SER A 22 -16.18 -16.51 -35.82
C SER A 22 -16.54 -17.64 -36.81
N PRO A 23 -16.16 -18.94 -36.66
CA PRO A 23 -15.02 -19.64 -36.00
C PRO A 23 -14.37 -20.77 -36.90
N LEU A 24 -13.50 -21.59 -36.27
CA LEU A 24 -13.11 -23.00 -36.57
C LEU A 24 -11.92 -23.33 -37.50
N GLU A 25 -10.99 -24.12 -36.92
CA GLU A 25 -10.15 -25.21 -37.46
C GLU A 25 -9.12 -24.83 -38.56
N ASP A 26 -7.86 -25.29 -38.57
CA ASP A 26 -7.39 -26.65 -38.36
C ASP A 26 -5.83 -26.75 -38.32
N LEU A 27 -5.35 -27.91 -37.85
CA LEU A 27 -4.02 -28.55 -38.03
C LEU A 27 -2.74 -27.85 -37.49
N SER A 28 -2.12 -28.37 -36.42
CA SER A 28 -1.19 -29.52 -36.39
C SER A 28 0.19 -29.23 -36.98
N ASP A 29 1.18 -29.04 -36.11
CA ASP A 29 2.47 -29.70 -36.29
C ASP A 29 3.30 -29.72 -35.00
N CYS A 30 4.08 -30.80 -34.84
CA CYS A 30 5.26 -30.93 -33.96
C CYS A 30 5.02 -31.12 -32.44
N MET A 31 4.61 -32.35 -32.07
CA MET A 31 5.05 -33.03 -30.84
C MET A 31 6.49 -33.59 -31.05
N THR A 32 7.13 -34.10 -29.97
CA THR A 32 8.52 -34.61 -29.83
C THR A 32 9.57 -33.50 -29.65
N ASP A 33 10.22 -33.30 -28.49
CA ASP A 33 10.91 -34.28 -27.65
C ASP A 33 10.83 -33.98 -26.15
N TYR A 34 10.34 -34.99 -25.41
CA TYR A 34 10.61 -35.20 -23.99
C TYR A 34 11.65 -36.33 -23.88
N TYR A 35 12.40 -36.34 -22.77
CA TYR A 35 13.37 -37.34 -22.29
C TYR A 35 14.85 -37.13 -22.62
N ASN A 36 15.57 -36.53 -21.66
CA ASN A 36 16.76 -37.21 -21.10
C ASN A 36 17.08 -36.71 -19.69
N PHE A 37 16.65 -37.51 -18.70
CA PHE A 37 17.01 -37.40 -17.29
C PHE A 37 18.34 -38.12 -17.04
N GLY A 38 19.42 -37.37 -16.85
CA GLY A 38 20.68 -37.89 -16.32
C GLY A 38 20.65 -37.98 -14.79
N LEU A 39 20.26 -39.13 -14.25
CA LEU A 39 20.33 -39.44 -12.81
C LEU A 39 21.79 -39.69 -12.36
N ARG A 40 22.36 -38.78 -11.58
CA ARG A 40 23.50 -39.09 -10.67
C ARG A 40 23.01 -39.14 -9.23
N ARG A 41 23.10 -40.33 -8.62
CA ARG A 41 22.82 -40.57 -7.19
C ARG A 41 23.88 -39.91 -6.29
N PRO A 42 23.52 -39.12 -5.28
CA PRO A 42 24.41 -38.81 -4.17
C PRO A 42 24.36 -39.89 -3.09
N LYS A 43 25.54 -40.28 -2.59
CA LYS A 43 25.71 -41.19 -1.45
C LYS A 43 25.26 -40.54 -0.14
N THR A 44 24.68 -41.35 0.75
CA THR A 44 24.21 -41.02 2.10
C THR A 44 25.32 -40.45 3.00
N SER A 45 25.06 -39.38 3.76
CA SER A 45 25.60 -39.18 5.13
C SER A 45 25.08 -37.94 5.86
N LYS A 46 24.69 -38.17 7.13
CA LYS A 46 24.58 -37.27 8.31
C LYS A 46 23.50 -36.17 8.37
N ARG A 47 22.58 -36.38 9.32
CA ARG A 47 21.69 -35.38 9.93
C ARG A 47 22.49 -34.19 10.45
N ASN A 48 22.14 -32.99 10.00
CA ASN A 48 22.52 -31.75 10.67
C ASN A 48 21.26 -30.89 10.84
N ASN A 49 20.85 -30.71 12.09
CA ASN A 49 19.76 -29.81 12.49
C ASN A 49 20.30 -28.37 12.48
N GLY A 50 19.97 -27.63 11.44
CA GLY A 50 20.29 -26.20 11.36
C GLY A 50 19.95 -25.69 9.96
N VAL A 51 18.75 -25.14 9.78
CA VAL A 51 18.40 -24.49 8.52
C VAL A 51 18.84 -23.03 8.61
N PRO A 52 19.75 -22.54 7.74
CA PRO A 52 20.01 -21.12 7.67
C PRO A 52 18.83 -20.47 6.94
N LEU A 53 18.14 -19.54 7.59
CA LEU A 53 17.18 -18.65 6.94
C LEU A 53 17.95 -17.67 6.06
N GLN A 54 18.30 -18.09 4.84
CA GLN A 54 18.93 -17.22 3.86
C GLN A 54 17.85 -16.49 3.08
N PHE A 55 17.55 -15.26 3.49
CA PHE A 55 16.67 -14.37 2.73
C PHE A 55 17.45 -13.81 1.54
N PHE A 56 16.92 -13.96 0.33
CA PHE A 56 17.48 -13.34 -0.87
C PHE A 56 17.11 -11.85 -0.85
N LEU A 57 18.05 -11.01 -0.37
CA LEU A 57 18.03 -9.56 -0.53
C LEU A 57 18.75 -9.21 -1.84
N PRO A 58 18.22 -8.31 -2.68
CA PRO A 58 18.95 -7.83 -3.85
C PRO A 58 20.22 -7.09 -3.41
N THR A 59 21.33 -7.35 -4.09
CA THR A 59 22.64 -6.73 -3.82
C THR A 59 22.62 -5.26 -4.24
N LEU A 60 23.00 -4.36 -3.32
CA LEU A 60 23.20 -2.94 -3.61
C LEU A 60 24.44 -2.75 -4.51
N PRO A 61 24.41 -1.82 -5.50
CA PRO A 61 25.61 -1.47 -6.25
C PRO A 61 26.57 -0.66 -5.37
N VAL A 62 27.83 -1.09 -5.33
CA VAL A 62 28.95 -0.41 -4.68
C VAL A 62 29.32 0.83 -5.52
N SER A 63 29.25 2.02 -4.94
CA SER A 63 29.75 3.25 -5.58
C SER A 63 31.25 3.44 -5.30
N THR A 64 32.04 3.60 -6.36
CA THR A 64 33.44 4.02 -6.29
C THR A 64 33.55 5.55 -6.26
N PRO A 65 34.57 6.14 -5.61
CA PRO A 65 34.73 7.60 -5.57
C PRO A 65 35.50 8.08 -6.80
N SER A 66 35.00 9.10 -7.50
CA SER A 66 35.76 9.83 -8.53
C SER A 66 35.76 11.33 -8.25
N ASN A 67 36.93 11.93 -8.39
CA ASN A 67 37.29 13.29 -7.97
C ASN A 67 37.29 14.29 -9.15
N HIS A 68 36.85 15.54 -8.85
CA HIS A 68 37.04 16.84 -9.57
C HIS A 68 36.26 17.06 -10.90
N ARG A 69 35.65 18.22 -11.22
CA ARG A 69 35.96 19.67 -11.06
C ARG A 69 34.67 20.54 -11.06
N PRO A 70 34.69 21.80 -10.60
CA PRO A 70 33.50 22.68 -10.53
C PRO A 70 33.33 23.52 -11.81
N LEU A 71 32.09 23.67 -12.30
CA LEU A 71 31.74 24.65 -13.33
C LEU A 71 30.42 25.37 -13.02
N LEU A 72 30.57 26.69 -12.90
CA LEU A 72 29.67 27.82 -13.12
C LEU A 72 28.26 27.85 -12.51
N SER A 73 28.09 28.90 -11.70
CA SER A 73 26.85 29.46 -11.19
C SER A 73 25.85 29.81 -12.29
N SER A 74 24.67 29.20 -12.23
CA SER A 74 23.43 29.81 -12.67
C SER A 74 22.50 29.86 -11.46
N SER A 75 22.14 31.07 -11.04
CA SER A 75 21.23 31.31 -9.91
C SER A 75 19.81 30.86 -10.25
N PRO A 76 19.18 29.94 -9.50
CA PRO A 76 17.74 29.91 -9.41
C PRO A 76 17.33 30.80 -8.24
N SER A 77 16.44 31.74 -8.52
CA SER A 77 15.56 32.39 -7.54
C SER A 77 15.26 31.42 -6.40
N GLU A 78 15.64 31.77 -5.17
CA GLU A 78 15.46 30.93 -3.98
C GLU A 78 13.96 30.74 -3.73
N THR A 79 13.39 29.74 -4.40
CA THR A 79 12.16 29.12 -3.95
C THR A 79 12.49 28.47 -2.63
N VAL A 80 11.94 29.01 -1.53
CA VAL A 80 12.02 28.46 -0.18
C VAL A 80 11.98 26.93 -0.26
N HIS A 81 13.13 26.30 -0.01
CA HIS A 81 13.26 24.86 -0.12
C HIS A 81 12.46 24.25 1.03
N ARG A 82 11.20 23.89 0.76
CA ARG A 82 10.41 23.13 1.73
C ARG A 82 11.23 21.88 2.09
N PRO A 83 11.31 21.49 3.37
CA PRO A 83 12.14 20.36 3.82
C PRO A 83 11.78 19.04 3.10
N PHE A 84 10.61 19.00 2.47
CA PHE A 84 10.18 17.98 1.51
C PHE A 84 9.32 18.65 0.41
N ARG A 85 9.57 18.33 -0.87
CA ARG A 85 8.59 18.60 -1.93
C ARG A 85 7.44 17.61 -1.74
N LEU A 86 6.28 18.07 -1.25
CA LEU A 86 5.05 17.27 -1.31
C LEU A 86 4.65 17.11 -2.78
N ALA A 87 5.17 16.08 -3.44
CA ALA A 87 4.74 15.68 -4.77
C ALA A 87 3.58 14.68 -4.71
N HIS A 88 3.27 14.14 -3.54
CA HIS A 88 2.26 13.12 -3.34
C HIS A 88 1.71 13.24 -1.94
N GLY A 89 0.48 12.76 -1.76
CA GLY A 89 -0.18 12.75 -0.48
C GLY A 89 -1.30 11.72 -0.46
N THR A 90 -1.75 11.42 0.74
CA THR A 90 -2.58 10.26 1.07
C THR A 90 -3.12 10.46 2.47
N THR A 91 -4.31 9.94 2.74
CA THR A 91 -4.86 9.79 4.07
C THR A 91 -5.21 8.33 4.26
N THR A 92 -4.48 7.67 5.15
CA THR A 92 -4.86 6.36 5.68
C THR A 92 -5.08 6.47 7.17
N LEU A 93 -5.96 5.65 7.71
CA LEU A 93 -6.16 5.50 9.13
C LEU A 93 -6.54 4.06 9.50
N GLY A 94 -6.27 3.71 10.75
CA GLY A 94 -6.80 2.51 11.36
C GLY A 94 -6.93 2.70 12.86
N PHE A 95 -7.92 2.06 13.45
CA PHE A 95 -8.12 2.08 14.90
C PHE A 95 -8.80 0.81 15.41
N ILE A 96 -8.54 0.52 16.67
CA ILE A 96 -9.11 -0.60 17.42
C ILE A 96 -10.38 -0.11 18.13
N PHE A 97 -11.39 -0.97 18.19
CA PHE A 97 -12.60 -0.78 18.99
C PHE A 97 -13.14 -2.15 19.44
N GLN A 98 -14.16 -2.19 20.30
CA GLN A 98 -14.71 -3.45 20.82
C GLN A 98 -15.07 -4.47 19.71
N GLY A 99 -15.56 -3.99 18.57
CA GLY A 99 -15.96 -4.82 17.44
C GLY A 99 -14.83 -5.26 16.51
N GLY A 100 -13.56 -4.94 16.78
CA GLY A 100 -12.42 -5.33 15.95
C GLY A 100 -11.49 -4.18 15.61
N VAL A 101 -11.06 -4.15 14.34
CA VAL A 101 -10.21 -3.08 13.79
C VAL A 101 -10.87 -2.51 12.55
N ILE A 102 -10.90 -1.19 12.43
CA ILE A 102 -11.26 -0.51 11.17
C ILE A 102 -9.98 -0.05 10.49
N ALA A 103 -9.91 -0.23 9.18
CA ALA A 103 -8.91 0.39 8.32
C ALA A 103 -9.63 1.21 7.24
N ALA A 104 -9.22 2.45 7.03
CA ALA A 104 -9.81 3.34 6.04
C ALA A 104 -8.75 4.13 5.28
N ALA A 105 -9.01 4.44 4.02
CA ALA A 105 -8.10 5.23 3.20
C ALA A 105 -8.84 5.97 2.09
N ASP A 106 -8.29 7.11 1.69
CA ASP A 106 -8.70 7.79 0.46
C ASP A 106 -8.15 7.05 -0.78
N THR A 107 -8.68 7.35 -1.97
CA THR A 107 -8.29 6.64 -3.21
C THR A 107 -7.48 7.46 -4.20
N ARG A 108 -7.12 8.71 -3.87
CA ARG A 108 -6.38 9.60 -4.77
C ARG A 108 -4.88 9.28 -4.78
N ALA A 109 -4.29 9.10 -5.96
CA ALA A 109 -2.86 9.18 -6.17
C ALA A 109 -2.50 10.47 -6.91
N SER A 110 -1.59 11.24 -6.32
CA SER A 110 -1.16 12.54 -6.84
C SER A 110 0.30 12.49 -7.28
N ALA A 111 0.62 13.22 -8.35
CA ALA A 111 1.96 13.40 -8.89
C ALA A 111 2.21 14.91 -9.12
N GLY A 112 2.81 15.55 -8.15
CA GLY A 112 2.83 17.01 -8.05
C GLY A 112 1.41 17.56 -7.92
N GLY A 113 1.09 18.59 -8.70
CA GLY A 113 -0.26 19.17 -8.75
C GLY A 113 -1.27 18.36 -9.57
N LEU A 114 -0.87 17.23 -10.18
CA LEU A 114 -1.74 16.40 -11.01
C LEU A 114 -2.33 15.23 -10.21
N VAL A 115 -3.63 15.01 -10.35
CA VAL A 115 -4.26 13.75 -9.89
C VAL A 115 -3.96 12.67 -10.92
N ALA A 116 -2.97 11.83 -10.63
CA ALA A 116 -2.52 10.76 -11.52
C ALA A 116 -3.57 9.63 -11.63
N CYS A 117 -4.22 9.29 -10.51
CA CYS A 117 -5.30 8.30 -10.51
C CYS A 117 -6.29 8.59 -9.36
N PRO A 118 -7.60 8.67 -9.62
CA PRO A 118 -8.60 8.95 -8.58
C PRO A 118 -9.03 7.72 -7.77
N ALA A 119 -8.64 6.51 -8.17
CA ALA A 119 -9.25 5.26 -7.70
C ALA A 119 -8.24 4.18 -7.27
N VAL A 120 -7.08 4.60 -6.76
CA VAL A 120 -6.03 3.70 -6.26
C VAL A 120 -6.48 2.97 -5.00
N HIS A 121 -6.13 1.69 -4.91
CA HIS A 121 -6.30 0.89 -3.69
C HIS A 121 -5.09 1.12 -2.78
N LYS A 122 -5.32 1.68 -1.60
CA LYS A 122 -4.30 1.91 -0.57
C LYS A 122 -4.45 0.99 0.64
N ILE A 123 -5.38 0.06 0.54
CA ILE A 123 -5.63 -0.97 1.55
C ILE A 123 -5.54 -2.31 0.84
N THR A 124 -4.52 -3.08 1.19
CA THR A 124 -4.21 -4.37 0.58
C THR A 124 -4.47 -5.49 1.58
N PRO A 125 -5.38 -6.43 1.28
CA PRO A 125 -5.51 -7.64 2.08
C PRO A 125 -4.31 -8.57 1.82
N ILE A 126 -3.49 -8.78 2.85
CA ILE A 126 -2.27 -9.60 2.76
C ILE A 126 -2.57 -11.07 3.07
N HIS A 127 -3.45 -11.32 4.04
CA HIS A 127 -3.88 -12.65 4.45
C HIS A 127 -5.32 -12.59 4.98
N SER A 128 -5.94 -13.74 5.27
CA SER A 128 -7.32 -13.82 5.79
C SER A 128 -7.57 -12.99 7.06
N HIS A 129 -6.54 -12.74 7.88
CA HIS A 129 -6.62 -12.08 9.19
C HIS A 129 -5.77 -10.80 9.26
N LEU A 130 -5.21 -10.35 8.15
CA LEU A 130 -4.31 -9.20 8.08
C LEU A 130 -4.58 -8.38 6.82
N VAL A 131 -4.85 -7.10 7.04
CA VAL A 131 -4.96 -6.05 6.04
C VAL A 131 -3.88 -5.02 6.31
N VAL A 132 -3.34 -4.42 5.25
CA VAL A 132 -2.31 -3.37 5.36
C VAL A 132 -2.78 -2.11 4.67
N THR A 133 -2.65 -0.97 5.35
CA THR A 133 -2.79 0.34 4.71
C THR A 133 -1.42 0.85 4.29
N SER A 134 -1.35 1.52 3.13
CA SER A 134 -0.11 2.08 2.58
C SER A 134 -0.14 3.59 2.43
N SER A 135 0.97 4.21 2.79
CA SER A 135 1.27 5.61 2.57
C SER A 135 2.75 5.78 2.22
N GLY A 136 3.06 6.71 1.32
CA GLY A 136 4.41 6.92 0.79
C GLY A 136 4.47 6.79 -0.73
N SER A 137 5.61 6.31 -1.24
CA SER A 137 5.77 6.01 -2.66
C SER A 137 4.92 4.80 -3.03
N GLY A 138 4.03 4.96 -4.01
CA GLY A 138 3.15 3.86 -4.45
C GLY A 138 3.93 2.64 -4.92
N ALA A 139 5.05 2.84 -5.63
CA ALA A 139 5.90 1.75 -6.11
C ALA A 139 6.56 0.99 -4.94
N ASP A 140 7.11 1.72 -3.97
CA ASP A 140 7.79 1.10 -2.81
C ASP A 140 6.78 0.34 -1.95
N CYS A 141 5.64 0.95 -1.64
CA CYS A 141 4.59 0.32 -0.84
C CYS A 141 4.11 -0.98 -1.50
N MET A 142 3.77 -0.94 -2.79
CA MET A 142 3.35 -2.12 -3.53
C MET A 142 4.41 -3.23 -3.55
N LEU A 143 5.68 -2.87 -3.70
CA LEU A 143 6.79 -3.84 -3.69
C LEU A 143 6.90 -4.52 -2.31
N TRP A 144 6.92 -3.73 -1.24
CA TRP A 144 7.10 -4.24 0.12
C TRP A 144 5.88 -5.02 0.62
N GLU A 145 4.67 -4.62 0.26
CA GLU A 145 3.45 -5.41 0.50
C GLU A 145 3.52 -6.78 -0.19
N ARG A 146 3.99 -6.84 -1.45
CA ARG A 146 4.16 -8.10 -2.19
C ARG A 146 5.21 -9.00 -1.57
N ILE A 147 6.36 -8.44 -1.17
CA ILE A 147 7.41 -9.18 -0.47
C ILE A 147 6.87 -9.73 0.85
N LEU A 148 6.18 -8.91 1.64
CA LEU A 148 5.58 -9.34 2.91
C LEU A 148 4.54 -10.46 2.69
N THR A 149 3.70 -10.33 1.68
CA THR A 149 2.70 -11.35 1.30
C THR A 149 3.38 -12.69 1.00
N ARG A 150 4.45 -12.66 0.19
CA ARG A 150 5.26 -13.85 -0.13
C ARG A 150 5.80 -14.49 1.13
N GLU A 151 6.44 -13.73 2.01
CA GLU A 151 7.08 -14.26 3.20
C GLU A 151 6.07 -14.85 4.19
N ILE A 152 4.93 -14.19 4.40
CA ILE A 152 3.85 -14.70 5.26
C ILE A 152 3.32 -16.03 4.69
N ARG A 153 3.14 -16.12 3.37
CA ARG A 153 2.67 -17.34 2.73
C ARG A 153 3.69 -18.48 2.84
N LEU A 154 4.97 -18.21 2.60
CA LEU A 154 6.05 -19.19 2.76
C LEU A 154 6.18 -19.66 4.21
N TYR A 155 6.00 -18.76 5.18
CA TYR A 155 5.98 -19.10 6.59
C TYR A 155 4.84 -20.09 6.91
N GLN A 156 3.64 -19.80 6.41
CA GLN A 156 2.47 -20.65 6.64
C GLN A 156 2.66 -22.05 6.05
N LEU A 157 3.25 -22.16 4.87
CA LEU A 157 3.53 -23.46 4.23
C LEU A 157 4.59 -24.26 5.01
N ARG A 158 5.65 -23.60 5.49
CA ARG A 158 6.73 -24.26 6.26
C ARG A 158 6.29 -24.73 7.63
N HIS A 159 5.54 -23.90 8.35
CA HIS A 159 5.19 -24.14 9.75
C HIS A 159 3.77 -24.64 9.97
N ARG A 160 2.96 -24.75 8.90
CA ARG A 160 1.54 -25.15 8.94
C ARG A 160 0.70 -24.33 9.92
N ARG A 161 1.12 -23.10 10.21
CA ARG A 161 0.42 -22.16 11.10
C ARG A 161 0.50 -20.75 10.57
N ARG A 162 -0.50 -19.93 10.90
CA ARG A 162 -0.52 -18.51 10.51
C ARG A 162 0.59 -17.75 11.24
N LEU A 163 1.20 -16.78 10.56
CA LEU A 163 2.14 -15.85 11.19
C LEU A 163 1.33 -14.85 12.03
N PRO A 164 1.68 -14.64 13.31
CA PRO A 164 1.02 -13.64 14.14
C PRO A 164 1.30 -12.22 13.63
N ILE A 165 0.41 -11.27 13.90
CA ILE A 165 0.51 -9.88 13.40
C ILE A 165 1.81 -9.21 13.86
N HIS A 166 2.19 -9.39 15.14
CA HIS A 166 3.49 -8.94 15.65
C HIS A 166 4.68 -9.55 14.89
N GLY A 167 4.58 -10.82 14.50
CA GLY A 167 5.61 -11.50 13.73
C GLY A 167 5.72 -10.93 12.32
N ALA A 168 4.59 -10.65 11.66
CA ALA A 168 4.55 -9.98 10.37
C ALA A 168 5.17 -8.57 10.43
N ALA A 169 4.78 -7.78 11.44
CA ALA A 169 5.32 -6.43 11.63
C ALA A 169 6.83 -6.45 11.93
N LYS A 170 7.29 -7.40 12.75
CA LYS A 170 8.71 -7.55 13.08
C LYS A 170 9.53 -7.98 11.86
N LEU A 171 8.99 -8.88 11.04
CA LEU A 171 9.61 -9.31 9.80
C LEU A 171 9.74 -8.13 8.82
N LEU A 172 8.66 -7.37 8.62
CA LEU A 172 8.67 -6.18 7.76
C LEU A 172 9.69 -5.14 8.24
N SER A 173 9.66 -4.81 9.54
CA SER A 173 10.62 -3.89 10.17
C SER A 173 12.07 -4.34 9.96
N PHE A 174 12.35 -5.63 10.12
CA PHE A 174 13.68 -6.18 9.89
C PHE A 174 14.13 -6.12 8.42
N MET A 175 13.21 -6.38 7.48
CA MET A 175 13.53 -6.29 6.05
C MET A 175 13.72 -4.85 5.55
N LEU A 176 13.03 -3.88 6.17
CA LEU A 176 13.15 -2.45 5.83
C LEU A 176 14.37 -1.78 6.47
N HIS A 177 14.79 -2.22 7.66
CA HIS A 177 15.89 -1.59 8.40
C HIS A 177 17.20 -1.38 7.60
N PRO A 178 17.65 -2.29 6.72
CA PRO A 178 18.83 -2.05 5.86
C PRO A 178 18.70 -0.86 4.91
N PHE A 179 17.47 -0.41 4.61
CA PHE A 179 17.18 0.72 3.73
C PHE A 179 17.06 2.06 4.50
N LYS A 180 17.30 2.06 5.81
CA LYS A 180 17.32 3.27 6.63
C LYS A 180 18.35 4.27 6.09
N GLY A 181 17.91 5.51 5.87
CA GLY A 181 18.73 6.59 5.32
C GLY A 181 18.83 6.58 3.78
N THR A 182 18.12 5.67 3.10
CA THR A 182 17.95 5.71 1.64
C THR A 182 16.67 6.46 1.25
N ASN A 183 16.38 6.55 -0.05
CA ASN A 183 15.19 7.22 -0.59
C ASN A 183 13.92 6.34 -0.57
N VAL A 184 13.95 5.15 0.05
CA VAL A 184 12.76 4.28 0.18
C VAL A 184 11.72 4.97 1.04
N CYS A 185 10.51 5.16 0.49
CA CYS A 185 9.41 5.85 1.17
C CYS A 185 8.23 4.91 1.37
N VAL A 186 8.15 4.33 2.56
CA VAL A 186 7.16 3.31 2.92
C VAL A 186 6.67 3.58 4.32
N ALA A 187 5.35 3.62 4.47
CA ALA A 187 4.69 3.67 5.75
C ALA A 187 3.47 2.75 5.69
N LEU A 188 3.57 1.60 6.34
CA LEU A 188 2.55 0.56 6.34
C LEU A 188 1.93 0.43 7.72
N THR A 189 0.60 0.41 7.79
CA THR A 189 -0.11 0.07 9.04
C THR A 189 -0.71 -1.32 8.89
N LEU A 190 -0.26 -2.25 9.72
CA LEU A 190 -0.76 -3.62 9.77
C LEU A 190 -1.97 -3.66 10.69
N CYS A 191 -3.13 -3.92 10.11
CA CYS A 191 -4.42 -4.04 10.78
C CYS A 191 -4.83 -5.52 10.79
N GLY A 192 -4.87 -6.14 11.96
CA GLY A 192 -5.13 -7.58 12.04
C GLY A 192 -5.80 -8.01 13.33
N TRP A 193 -6.37 -9.20 13.29
CA TRP A 193 -6.89 -9.88 14.48
C TRP A 193 -6.19 -11.23 14.62
N ASP A 194 -5.55 -11.47 15.76
CA ASP A 194 -4.87 -12.74 16.06
C ASP A 194 -4.97 -13.07 17.55
N LYS A 195 -5.08 -14.37 17.88
CA LYS A 195 -5.17 -14.90 19.25
C LYS A 195 -6.13 -14.12 20.16
N GLU A 196 -7.34 -13.84 19.66
CA GLU A 196 -8.39 -13.09 20.38
C GLU A 196 -8.06 -11.62 20.68
N ALA A 197 -7.03 -11.05 20.04
CA ALA A 197 -6.65 -9.65 20.19
C ALA A 197 -6.64 -8.91 18.84
N SER A 198 -7.25 -7.73 18.85
CA SER A 198 -7.04 -6.70 17.83
C SER A 198 -5.59 -6.22 17.88
N ASN A 199 -4.96 -6.10 16.73
CA ASN A 199 -3.58 -5.63 16.60
C ASN A 199 -3.52 -4.55 15.52
N LEU A 200 -2.92 -3.43 15.90
CA LEU A 200 -2.64 -2.33 14.99
C LEU A 200 -1.18 -1.91 15.18
N ILE A 201 -0.38 -2.09 14.13
CA ILE A 201 1.07 -1.89 14.19
C ILE A 201 1.53 -1.09 12.99
N TYR A 202 2.13 0.07 13.25
CA TYR A 202 2.76 0.91 12.26
C TYR A 202 4.21 0.48 12.01
N VAL A 203 4.61 0.42 10.73
CA VAL A 203 5.99 0.18 10.29
C VAL A 203 6.42 1.19 9.25
N CYS A 204 7.56 1.84 9.47
CA CYS A 204 8.14 2.85 8.58
C CYS A 204 9.37 2.34 7.82
N SER A 205 9.81 3.07 6.79
CA SER A 205 10.94 2.73 5.92
C SER A 205 12.30 2.69 6.62
N ASP A 206 12.43 3.34 7.78
CA ASP A 206 13.62 3.25 8.63
C ASP A 206 13.65 1.98 9.51
N GLY A 207 12.62 1.15 9.41
CA GLY A 207 12.42 -0.04 10.23
C GLY A 207 11.77 0.25 11.58
N ALA A 208 11.37 1.48 11.89
CA ALA A 208 10.61 1.80 13.08
C ALA A 208 9.32 0.97 13.11
N ARG A 209 8.97 0.49 14.30
CA ARG A 209 7.80 -0.35 14.53
C ARG A 209 7.10 0.10 15.81
N LEU A 210 5.89 0.58 15.68
CA LEU A 210 5.09 1.14 16.78
C LEU A 210 3.77 0.39 16.87
N GLN A 211 3.42 -0.05 18.08
CA GLN A 211 2.10 -0.59 18.39
C GLN A 211 1.27 0.52 19.03
N GLY A 212 -0.01 0.58 18.68
CA GLY A 212 -0.94 1.56 19.24
C GLY A 212 -2.37 1.20 18.88
N ASP A 213 -3.32 1.93 19.42
CA ASP A 213 -4.76 1.66 19.23
C ASP A 213 -5.35 2.49 18.09
N VAL A 214 -4.66 3.55 17.67
CA VAL A 214 -5.03 4.41 16.56
C VAL A 214 -3.78 4.85 15.80
N PHE A 215 -3.84 4.82 14.48
CA PHE A 215 -2.86 5.46 13.61
C PHE A 215 -3.57 6.15 12.46
N SER A 216 -3.12 7.35 12.12
CA SER A 216 -3.34 7.97 10.83
C SER A 216 -2.01 8.34 10.19
N VAL A 217 -1.87 8.03 8.91
CA VAL A 217 -0.60 8.13 8.18
C VAL A 217 -0.82 8.76 6.80
N GLY A 218 0.08 9.67 6.44
CA GLY A 218 0.08 10.42 5.18
C GLY A 218 -0.14 11.92 5.36
N SER A 219 -0.23 12.66 4.27
CA SER A 219 -0.36 14.12 4.27
C SER A 219 -1.63 14.63 4.96
N GLY A 220 -2.74 13.90 4.85
CA GLY A 220 -3.99 14.27 5.50
C GLY A 220 -4.13 13.76 6.94
N SER A 221 -3.11 13.08 7.48
CA SER A 221 -3.18 12.49 8.81
C SER A 221 -3.47 13.47 9.96
N PRO A 222 -2.93 14.71 9.99
CA PRO A 222 -3.24 15.64 11.09
C PRO A 222 -4.72 16.01 11.16
N TYR A 223 -5.39 16.10 9.99
CA TYR A 223 -6.81 16.39 9.92
C TYR A 223 -7.67 15.20 10.37
N ALA A 224 -7.24 13.98 10.04
CA ALA A 224 -7.94 12.76 10.46
C ALA A 224 -7.86 12.57 11.98
N TYR A 225 -6.69 12.79 12.60
CA TYR A 225 -6.54 12.71 14.06
C TYR A 225 -7.51 13.63 14.80
N GLY A 226 -7.72 14.86 14.34
CA GLY A 226 -8.68 15.78 15.01
C GLY A 226 -10.11 15.25 15.09
N ILE A 227 -10.53 14.40 14.15
CA ILE A 227 -11.84 13.73 14.17
C ILE A 227 -11.80 12.47 15.02
N LEU A 228 -10.74 11.66 14.86
CA LEU A 228 -10.57 10.41 15.60
C LEU A 228 -10.46 10.67 17.11
N ASP A 229 -9.64 11.62 17.54
CA ASP A 229 -9.41 11.92 18.96
C ASP A 229 -10.69 12.40 19.67
N ARG A 230 -11.61 13.01 18.92
CA ARG A 230 -12.91 13.46 19.45
C ARG A 230 -13.94 12.33 19.53
N GLY A 231 -13.97 11.45 18.53
CA GLY A 231 -15.05 10.49 18.33
C GLY A 231 -14.73 9.07 18.78
N LEU A 232 -13.46 8.69 18.88
CA LEU A 232 -13.04 7.32 19.16
C LEU A 232 -13.32 6.96 20.61
N LYS A 233 -14.08 5.87 20.78
CA LYS A 233 -14.38 5.24 22.08
C LYS A 233 -14.33 3.73 21.90
N ASP A 234 -13.93 3.00 22.93
CA ASP A 234 -13.87 1.54 22.85
C ASP A 234 -15.25 0.92 22.62
N SER A 235 -16.30 1.53 23.19
CA SER A 235 -17.69 1.05 23.16
C SER A 235 -18.46 1.39 21.89
N LEU A 236 -17.79 1.79 20.80
CA LEU A 236 -18.47 2.10 19.54
C LEU A 236 -19.11 0.84 18.94
N SER A 237 -20.33 0.99 18.42
CA SER A 237 -20.92 -0.02 17.55
C SER A 237 -20.18 -0.10 16.20
N LYS A 238 -20.37 -1.19 15.45
CA LYS A 238 -19.77 -1.36 14.11
C LYS A 238 -20.13 -0.18 13.19
N ASP A 239 -21.39 0.25 13.19
CA ASP A 239 -21.86 1.30 12.29
C ASP A 239 -21.36 2.68 12.71
N GLU A 240 -21.28 2.96 14.01
CA GLU A 240 -20.68 4.21 14.51
C GLU A 240 -19.18 4.27 14.20
N ALA A 241 -18.44 3.16 14.37
CA ALA A 241 -17.03 3.08 14.02
C ALA A 241 -16.80 3.31 12.52
N VAL A 242 -17.62 2.70 11.66
CA VAL A 242 -17.58 2.92 10.20
C VAL A 242 -17.88 4.38 9.87
N SER A 243 -18.90 4.97 10.50
CA SER A 243 -19.27 6.38 10.29
C SER A 243 -18.15 7.33 10.72
N LEU A 244 -17.51 7.07 11.87
CA LEU A 244 -16.38 7.83 12.37
C LEU A 244 -15.17 7.77 11.43
N ALA A 245 -14.82 6.57 10.97
CA ALA A 245 -13.72 6.38 10.02
C ALA A 245 -13.96 7.13 8.71
N ARG A 246 -15.18 7.02 8.17
CA ARG A 246 -15.62 7.70 6.97
C ARG A 246 -15.59 9.22 7.12
N GLU A 247 -16.07 9.74 8.24
CA GLU A 247 -16.05 11.18 8.55
C GLU A 247 -14.60 11.70 8.69
N ALA A 248 -13.71 10.92 9.34
CA ALA A 248 -12.32 11.29 9.48
C ALA A 248 -11.60 11.39 8.12
N VAL A 249 -11.82 10.42 7.22
CA VAL A 249 -11.30 10.50 5.84
C VAL A 249 -11.94 11.68 5.09
N PHE A 250 -13.26 11.84 5.16
CA PHE A 250 -13.96 12.95 4.50
C PHE A 250 -13.38 14.31 4.88
N ARG A 251 -13.27 14.61 6.19
CA ARG A 251 -12.74 15.89 6.68
C ARG A 251 -11.27 16.09 6.31
N ALA A 252 -10.47 15.02 6.31
CA ALA A 252 -9.08 15.07 5.86
C ALA A 252 -8.99 15.39 4.35
N THR A 253 -9.75 14.71 3.51
CA THR A 253 -9.78 14.96 2.05
C THR A 253 -10.32 16.33 1.68
N HIS A 254 -11.20 16.91 2.52
CA HIS A 254 -11.70 18.26 2.31
C HIS A 254 -10.62 19.34 2.55
N ARG A 255 -9.61 19.05 3.37
CA ARG A 255 -8.53 19.98 3.73
C ARG A 255 -7.21 19.70 3.01
N ASP A 256 -6.87 18.43 2.81
CA ASP A 256 -5.64 18.00 2.15
C ASP A 256 -5.82 17.89 0.62
N ALA A 257 -5.12 18.74 -0.13
CA ALA A 257 -5.21 18.79 -1.58
C ALA A 257 -4.82 17.47 -2.29
N TYR A 258 -3.92 16.69 -1.67
CA TYR A 258 -3.39 15.47 -2.26
C TYR A 258 -4.21 14.22 -1.94
N SER A 259 -5.18 14.32 -1.03
CA SER A 259 -6.09 13.23 -0.66
C SER A 259 -7.48 13.47 -1.24
N GLY A 260 -8.23 12.41 -1.57
CA GLY A 260 -9.61 12.58 -1.98
C GLY A 260 -10.23 11.45 -2.78
N ASN A 261 -11.27 11.83 -3.52
CA ASN A 261 -12.13 10.98 -4.35
C ASN A 261 -13.03 10.09 -3.51
N ASN A 262 -12.64 8.83 -3.28
CA ASN A 262 -13.49 7.87 -2.57
C ASN A 262 -12.85 7.48 -1.25
N VAL A 263 -13.61 6.76 -0.43
CA VAL A 263 -13.11 6.08 0.77
C VAL A 263 -13.28 4.56 0.63
N ASP A 264 -12.19 3.84 0.85
CA ASP A 264 -12.19 2.39 1.03
C ASP A 264 -12.18 2.08 2.53
N LEU A 265 -13.03 1.15 2.96
CA LEU A 265 -13.19 0.74 4.36
C LEU A 265 -13.13 -0.77 4.50
N TYR A 266 -12.34 -1.23 5.47
CA TYR A 266 -12.22 -2.63 5.85
C TYR A 266 -12.53 -2.79 7.33
N HIS A 267 -13.35 -3.78 7.65
CA HIS A 267 -13.62 -4.21 9.02
C HIS A 267 -12.94 -5.55 9.26
N ILE A 268 -12.02 -5.60 10.23
CA ILE A 268 -11.25 -6.78 10.57
C ILE A 268 -11.72 -7.34 11.91
N THR A 269 -12.08 -8.61 11.93
CA THR A 269 -12.59 -9.35 13.10
C THR A 269 -11.88 -10.71 13.24
N ALA A 270 -12.25 -11.47 14.27
CA ALA A 270 -11.80 -12.85 14.45
C ALA A 270 -12.11 -13.78 13.25
N ARG A 271 -13.16 -13.48 12.47
CA ARG A 271 -13.55 -14.27 11.30
C ARG A 271 -12.73 -13.93 10.06
N GLY A 272 -12.00 -12.81 10.09
CA GLY A 272 -11.25 -12.26 8.97
C GLY A 272 -11.66 -10.82 8.67
N TRP A 273 -11.33 -10.36 7.48
CA TRP A 273 -11.67 -9.01 7.02
C TRP A 273 -12.87 -9.02 6.08
N GLU A 274 -13.67 -7.98 6.17
CA GLU A 274 -14.78 -7.67 5.27
C GLU A 274 -14.50 -6.32 4.60
N LYS A 275 -14.50 -6.30 3.26
CA LYS A 275 -14.42 -5.05 2.50
C LYS A 275 -15.82 -4.46 2.38
N ARG A 276 -15.99 -3.20 2.79
CA ARG A 276 -17.23 -2.44 2.56
C ARG A 276 -17.27 -1.90 1.13
N GLU A 277 -18.46 -1.58 0.66
CA GLU A 277 -18.60 -0.89 -0.61
C GLU A 277 -17.85 0.44 -0.57
N ARG A 278 -17.18 0.76 -1.68
CA ARG A 278 -16.45 2.02 -1.82
C ARG A 278 -17.45 3.16 -1.90
N GLU A 279 -17.27 4.18 -1.06
CA GLU A 279 -18.16 5.35 -1.02
C GLU A 279 -17.50 6.57 -1.68
N ASP A 280 -18.25 7.30 -2.52
CA ASP A 280 -17.80 8.57 -3.09
C ASP A 280 -17.93 9.69 -2.04
N LEU A 281 -16.82 10.35 -1.71
CA LEU A 281 -16.80 11.43 -0.72
C LEU A 281 -17.47 12.70 -1.24
N LYS A 282 -17.67 12.83 -2.56
CA LYS A 282 -18.48 13.89 -3.15
C LYS A 282 -19.93 13.81 -2.67
N GLU A 283 -20.49 12.61 -2.56
CA GLU A 283 -21.85 12.43 -2.05
C GLU A 283 -21.94 12.77 -0.57
N GLU A 284 -20.91 12.47 0.22
CA GLU A 284 -20.85 12.89 1.63
C GLU A 284 -20.80 14.41 1.78
N TYR A 285 -20.10 15.12 0.89
CA TYR A 285 -20.11 16.58 0.88
C TYR A 285 -21.51 17.16 0.72
N TYR A 286 -22.30 16.66 -0.24
CA TYR A 286 -23.66 17.13 -0.43
C TYR A 286 -24.59 16.74 0.72
N ARG A 287 -24.36 15.58 1.36
CA ARG A 287 -25.07 15.19 2.59
C ARG A 287 -24.77 16.15 3.74
N ASP A 288 -23.50 16.55 3.94
CA ASP A 288 -23.08 17.52 4.96
C ASP A 288 -23.69 18.90 4.72
N MET A 289 -23.74 19.35 3.47
CA MET A 289 -24.38 20.63 3.09
C MET A 289 -25.87 20.65 3.42
N LYS A 290 -26.61 19.60 3.04
CA LYS A 290 -28.05 19.49 3.36
C LYS A 290 -28.32 19.46 4.87
N ARG A 291 -27.47 18.77 5.66
CA ARG A 291 -27.58 18.75 7.14
C ARG A 291 -27.38 20.15 7.72
N LYS A 292 -26.42 20.92 7.20
CA LYS A 292 -26.19 22.31 7.64
C LYS A 292 -27.36 23.22 7.29
N GLU A 293 -27.93 23.09 6.10
CA GLU A 293 -29.11 23.86 5.70
C GLU A 293 -30.32 23.56 6.61
N HIS A 294 -30.54 22.29 6.97
CA HIS A 294 -31.61 21.92 7.89
C HIS A 294 -31.42 22.52 9.29
N ASN A 295 -30.21 22.41 9.85
CA ASN A 295 -29.91 22.94 11.19
C ASN A 295 -29.89 24.48 11.28
N VAL A 296 -29.84 25.18 10.14
CA VAL A 296 -29.94 26.65 10.09
C VAL A 296 -31.40 27.11 9.99
N ASN A 297 -32.29 26.23 9.53
CA ASN A 297 -33.72 26.50 9.38
C ASN A 297 -34.56 26.04 10.59
N GLU A 298 -33.95 25.37 11.57
CA GLU A 298 -34.50 25.08 12.92
C GLU A 298 -34.01 26.11 13.94
#